data_AF-A0A354M9F0-F1
#
_entry.id   AF-A0A354M9F0-F1
#
_cell.length_a   1.000
_cell.length_b   1.000
_cell.length_c   1.000
_cell.angle_alpha   90.00
_cell.angle_beta   90.00
_cell.angle_gamma   90.00
#
_symmetry.space_group_name_H-M   'P 1'
#
loop_
_entity.id
_entity.type
_entity.pdbx_description
1 polymer ?
#
loop_
_entity_poly.entity_id
_entity_poly.type
_entity_poly.pdbx_seq_one_letter_code
_entity_poly.pdbx_strand_id
1 'polypeptide(L)'
;LWQSMGVSFLANISGLQNVNGELFEAGAIDGIRNRWQELWYITLPVMKHILLFSAVMQIASAFSVGTVATELAGYPSVDNSVDMLVPYLSDAGMVRYEMGYASAISVFLFLLMAISREIIARLLNRTGK
;
A
#
# COMPACT_ATOMS: atom_id res chain seq x y z
N LEU A 1 -4.71 7.41 -7.36
CA LEU A 1 -5.74 7.13 -6.33
C LEU A 1 -6.92 6.35 -6.92
N TRP A 2 -7.68 6.90 -7.87
CA TRP A 2 -8.89 6.24 -8.41
C TRP A 2 -8.64 4.84 -9.00
N GLN A 3 -7.51 4.62 -9.67
CA GLN A 3 -7.17 3.32 -10.26
C GLN A 3 -6.77 2.26 -9.21
N SER A 4 -6.23 2.67 -8.07
CA SER A 4 -5.62 1.75 -7.09
C SER A 4 -6.60 1.19 -6.06
N MET A 5 -7.85 1.67 -6.04
CA MET A 5 -8.81 1.29 -5.00
C MET A 5 -9.42 -0.11 -5.18
N GLY A 6 -9.43 -0.71 -6.38
CA GLY A 6 -10.23 -1.89 -6.67
C GLY A 6 -10.03 -3.10 -5.73
N VAL A 7 -8.87 -3.75 -5.82
CA VAL A 7 -8.62 -5.03 -5.11
C VAL A 7 -8.54 -4.84 -3.59
N SER A 8 -7.79 -3.83 -3.13
CA SER A 8 -7.59 -3.55 -1.70
C SER A 8 -8.88 -3.15 -1.00
N PHE A 9 -9.78 -2.43 -1.68
CA PHE A 9 -11.07 -2.05 -1.11
C PHE A 9 -11.99 -3.25 -0.91
N LEU A 10 -12.11 -4.11 -1.93
CA LEU A 10 -12.92 -5.33 -1.85
C LEU A 10 -12.39 -6.29 -0.78
N ALA A 11 -11.05 -6.45 -0.68
CA ALA A 11 -10.43 -7.24 0.37
C ALA A 11 -10.78 -6.71 1.77
N ASN A 12 -10.69 -5.39 1.98
CA ASN A 12 -11.04 -4.78 3.26
C ASN A 12 -12.53 -4.93 3.61
N ILE A 13 -13.45 -4.80 2.65
CA ILE A 13 -14.88 -5.04 2.88
C ILE A 13 -15.13 -6.49 3.29
N SER A 14 -14.55 -7.44 2.55
CA SER A 14 -14.68 -8.85 2.87
C SER A 14 -14.14 -9.15 4.27
N GLY A 15 -13.00 -8.57 4.65
CA GLY A 15 -12.47 -8.71 6.00
C GLY A 15 -13.37 -8.13 7.08
N LEU A 16 -14.00 -6.99 6.82
CA LEU A 16 -14.93 -6.36 7.77
C LEU A 16 -16.19 -7.22 7.96
N GLN A 17 -16.70 -7.83 6.89
CA GLN A 17 -17.86 -8.73 6.92
C GLN A 17 -17.59 -10.04 7.68
N ASN A 18 -16.33 -10.46 7.78
CA ASN A 18 -15.92 -11.67 8.52
C ASN A 18 -15.71 -11.43 10.02
N VAL A 19 -15.84 -10.18 10.51
CA VAL A 19 -15.68 -9.89 11.95
C VAL A 19 -16.90 -10.41 12.71
N ASN A 20 -16.69 -11.25 13.73
CA ASN A 20 -17.76 -11.77 14.58
C ASN A 20 -18.44 -10.63 15.35
N GLY A 21 -19.77 -10.55 15.23
CA GLY A 21 -20.62 -9.59 15.95
C GLY A 21 -20.51 -9.68 17.48
N GLU A 22 -20.27 -10.88 18.02
CA GLU A 22 -20.13 -11.13 19.46
C GLU A 22 -18.98 -10.32 20.09
N LEU A 23 -17.94 -9.98 19.32
CA LEU A 23 -16.83 -9.15 19.80
C LEU A 23 -17.28 -7.73 20.15
N PHE A 24 -18.27 -7.20 19.44
CA PHE A 24 -18.83 -5.87 19.72
C PHE A 24 -19.74 -5.90 20.95
N GLU A 25 -20.51 -6.97 21.14
CA GLU A 25 -21.34 -7.17 22.35
C GLU A 25 -20.48 -7.34 23.60
N ALA A 26 -19.42 -8.16 23.52
CA ALA A 26 -18.44 -8.31 24.59
C ALA A 26 -17.76 -6.96 24.92
N GLY A 27 -17.36 -6.21 23.90
CA GLY A 27 -16.81 -4.86 24.07
C GLY A 27 -17.76 -3.89 24.76
N ALA A 28 -19.06 -3.94 24.43
CA ALA A 28 -20.07 -3.11 25.07
C ALA A 28 -20.24 -3.45 26.57
N ILE A 29 -20.14 -4.73 26.93
CA ILE A 29 -20.15 -5.18 28.33
C ILE A 29 -18.88 -4.71 29.07
N ASP A 30 -17.72 -4.76 28.42
CA ASP A 30 -16.42 -4.31 28.96
C ASP A 30 -16.28 -2.77 29.06
N GLY A 31 -17.29 -2.03 28.66
CA GLY A 31 -17.36 -0.56 28.82
C GLY A 31 -16.89 0.24 27.62
N ILE A 32 -16.77 -0.37 26.43
CA ILE A 32 -16.61 0.36 25.18
C ILE A 32 -17.90 1.13 24.90
N ARG A 33 -17.79 2.47 24.78
CA ARG A 33 -18.96 3.37 24.66
C ARG A 33 -19.00 4.15 23.35
N ASN A 34 -17.89 4.18 22.60
CA ASN A 34 -17.76 4.99 21.40
C ASN A 34 -17.28 4.15 20.21
N ARG A 35 -17.79 4.46 19.01
CA ARG A 35 -17.40 3.80 17.75
C ARG A 35 -15.91 3.92 17.45
N TRP A 36 -15.26 4.98 17.91
CA TRP A 36 -13.80 5.13 17.78
C TRP A 36 -13.04 4.11 18.62
N GLN A 37 -13.55 3.75 19.79
CA GLN A 37 -12.96 2.72 20.64
C GLN A 37 -13.19 1.33 20.02
N GLU A 38 -14.40 1.05 19.52
CA GLU A 38 -14.68 -0.19 18.78
C GLU A 38 -13.74 -0.37 17.58
N LEU A 39 -13.55 0.69 16.79
CA LEU A 39 -12.65 0.67 15.64
C LEU A 39 -11.21 0.34 16.06
N TRP A 40 -10.70 0.99 17.11
CA TRP A 40 -9.29 0.86 17.50
C TRP A 40 -8.99 -0.44 18.25
N TYR A 41 -9.92 -0.91 19.10
CA TYR A 41 -9.71 -2.07 19.98
C TYR A 41 -10.29 -3.37 19.43
N ILE A 42 -11.30 -3.33 18.57
CA ILE A 42 -11.96 -4.52 18.01
C ILE A 42 -11.66 -4.64 16.51
N THR A 43 -12.07 -3.65 15.72
CA THR A 43 -12.07 -3.79 14.25
C THR A 43 -10.66 -3.85 13.68
N LEU A 44 -9.80 -2.87 13.98
CA LEU A 44 -8.45 -2.81 13.43
C LEU A 44 -7.56 -4.00 13.83
N PRO A 45 -7.56 -4.46 15.11
CA PRO A 45 -6.77 -5.63 15.51
C PRO A 45 -7.23 -6.92 14.84
N VAL A 46 -8.55 -7.15 14.72
CA VAL A 46 -9.10 -8.35 14.06
C VAL A 46 -8.80 -8.34 12.57
N MET A 47 -8.94 -7.20 11.91
CA MET A 47 -8.69 -7.03 10.47
C MET A 47 -7.19 -6.92 10.11
N LYS A 48 -6.28 -7.00 11.07
CA LYS A 48 -4.85 -6.76 10.86
C LYS A 48 -4.25 -7.51 9.67
N HIS A 49 -4.59 -8.78 9.50
CA HIS A 49 -4.07 -9.59 8.40
C HIS A 49 -4.54 -9.10 7.03
N ILE A 50 -5.82 -8.74 6.90
CA ILE A 50 -6.37 -8.25 5.64
C ILE A 50 -5.87 -6.84 5.33
N LEU A 51 -5.70 -6.00 6.36
CA LEU A 51 -5.14 -4.66 6.23
C LEU A 51 -3.68 -4.71 5.78
N LEU A 52 -2.88 -5.66 6.29
CA LEU A 52 -1.51 -5.87 5.81
C LEU A 52 -1.46 -6.32 4.36
N PHE A 53 -2.34 -7.26 3.97
CA PHE A 53 -2.46 -7.68 2.58
C PHE A 53 -2.76 -6.49 1.66
N SER A 54 -3.80 -5.72 2.00
CA SER A 54 -4.21 -4.53 1.24
C SER A 54 -3.10 -3.47 1.18
N ALA A 55 -2.36 -3.27 2.27
CA ALA A 55 -1.24 -2.34 2.30
C ALA A 55 -0.09 -2.76 1.37
N VAL A 56 0.26 -4.05 1.34
CA VAL A 56 1.30 -4.57 0.45
C VAL A 56 0.91 -4.38 -1.01
N MET A 57 -0.33 -4.71 -1.37
CA MET A 57 -0.86 -4.48 -2.71
C MET A 57 -0.81 -3.00 -3.10
N GLN A 58 -1.17 -2.11 -2.16
CA GLN A 58 -1.17 -0.69 -2.39
C GLN A 58 0.24 -0.09 -2.53
N ILE A 59 1.21 -0.57 -1.74
CA ILE A 59 2.63 -0.23 -1.87
C ILE A 59 3.11 -0.63 -3.27
N ALA A 60 2.88 -1.87 -3.67
CA ALA A 60 3.30 -2.36 -4.99
C ALA A 60 2.69 -1.54 -6.13
N SER A 61 1.41 -1.21 -6.05
CA SER A 61 0.74 -0.36 -7.04
C SER A 61 1.28 1.07 -7.06
N ALA A 62 1.59 1.65 -5.89
CA ALA A 62 2.05 3.04 -5.79
C ALA A 62 3.46 3.22 -6.35
N PHE A 63 4.39 2.31 -6.01
CA PHE A 63 5.77 2.38 -6.51
C PHE A 63 5.91 1.94 -7.97
N SER A 64 4.97 1.15 -8.48
CA SER A 64 4.93 0.75 -9.90
C SER A 64 4.27 1.79 -10.81
N VAL A 65 3.85 2.95 -10.28
CA VAL A 65 3.17 3.96 -11.08
C VAL A 65 4.17 4.60 -12.06
N GLY A 66 3.76 4.73 -13.32
CA GLY A 66 4.62 5.31 -14.35
C GLY A 66 3.86 5.52 -15.65
N THR A 67 3.09 4.52 -16.06
CA THR A 67 2.25 4.56 -17.26
C THR A 67 1.34 5.79 -17.29
N VAL A 68 0.62 6.08 -16.20
CA VAL A 68 -0.26 7.26 -16.14
C VAL A 68 0.50 8.56 -16.35
N ALA A 69 1.70 8.71 -15.75
CA ALA A 69 2.49 9.92 -15.92
C ALA A 69 3.01 10.05 -17.36
N THR A 70 3.52 8.96 -17.92
CA THR A 70 4.01 8.91 -19.30
C THR A 70 2.92 9.11 -20.35
N GLU A 71 1.72 8.57 -20.14
CA GLU A 71 0.59 8.74 -21.07
C GLU A 71 0.02 10.16 -21.05
N LEU A 72 0.00 10.82 -19.89
CA LEU A 72 -0.54 12.18 -19.75
C LEU A 72 0.45 13.27 -20.18
N ALA A 73 1.73 13.14 -19.78
CA ALA A 73 2.73 14.19 -19.97
C ALA A 73 3.81 13.85 -21.01
N GLY A 74 3.77 12.63 -21.58
CA GLY A 74 4.87 12.08 -22.36
C GLY A 74 6.03 11.62 -21.49
N TYR A 75 7.06 11.06 -22.14
CA TYR A 75 8.34 10.78 -21.50
C TYR A 75 9.49 11.06 -22.50
N PRO A 76 10.51 11.84 -22.11
CA PRO A 76 10.63 12.58 -20.84
C PRO A 76 9.63 13.74 -20.77
N SER A 77 9.17 14.06 -19.56
CA SER A 77 8.32 15.24 -19.34
C SER A 77 9.13 16.54 -19.39
N VAL A 78 8.43 17.68 -19.52
CA VAL A 78 9.09 19.01 -19.47
C VAL A 78 9.82 19.16 -18.14
N ASP A 79 11.13 19.42 -18.21
CA ASP A 79 12.06 19.49 -17.09
C ASP A 79 12.07 18.24 -16.17
N ASN A 80 11.64 17.07 -16.66
CA ASN A 80 11.46 15.83 -15.89
C ASN A 80 10.55 16.00 -14.66
N SER A 81 9.61 16.94 -14.71
CA SER A 81 8.78 17.34 -13.57
C SER A 81 7.82 16.26 -13.05
N VAL A 82 7.47 15.26 -13.88
CA VAL A 82 6.55 14.18 -13.52
C VAL A 82 7.13 12.79 -13.77
N ASP A 83 8.42 12.69 -14.06
CA ASP A 83 9.06 11.43 -14.38
C ASP A 83 9.17 10.54 -13.14
N MET A 84 8.68 9.30 -13.28
CA MET A 84 8.69 8.30 -12.22
C MET A 84 9.88 7.35 -12.38
N LEU A 85 10.22 6.64 -11.29
CA LEU A 85 11.36 5.71 -11.28
C LEU A 85 11.21 4.54 -12.24
N VAL A 86 9.99 4.03 -12.46
CA VAL A 86 9.76 2.87 -13.33
C VAL A 86 10.00 3.17 -14.82
N PRO A 87 9.42 4.24 -15.40
CA PRO A 87 9.77 4.70 -16.75
C PRO A 87 11.27 4.98 -16.91
N TYR A 88 11.90 5.58 -15.89
CA TYR A 88 13.34 5.86 -15.90
C TYR A 88 14.20 4.58 -15.94
N LEU A 89 13.84 3.58 -15.13
CA LEU A 89 14.48 2.26 -15.16
C LEU A 89 14.32 1.60 -16.53
N SER A 90 13.13 1.71 -17.14
CA SER A 90 12.88 1.17 -18.47
C SER A 90 13.72 1.87 -19.54
N ASP A 91 13.86 3.20 -19.49
CA ASP A 91 14.72 3.98 -20.40
C ASP A 91 16.20 3.57 -20.28
N ALA A 92 16.70 3.50 -19.04
CA ALA A 92 18.08 3.07 -18.77
C ALA A 92 18.37 1.65 -19.31
N GLY A 93 17.45 0.71 -19.11
CA GLY A 93 17.64 -0.68 -19.51
C GLY A 93 17.40 -0.95 -21.01
N MET A 94 16.39 -0.33 -21.62
CA MET A 94 15.94 -0.66 -22.97
C MET A 94 16.42 0.30 -24.04
N VAL A 95 16.58 1.59 -23.72
CA VAL A 95 16.98 2.63 -24.69
C VAL A 95 18.47 2.89 -24.61
N ARG A 96 18.99 3.08 -23.39
CA ARG A 96 20.42 3.35 -23.15
C ARG A 96 21.29 2.09 -23.07
N TYR A 97 20.66 0.92 -22.96
CA TYR A 97 21.31 -0.40 -22.80
C TYR A 97 22.24 -0.49 -21.57
N GLU A 98 22.01 0.33 -20.56
CA GLU A 98 22.78 0.35 -19.30
C GLU A 98 22.16 -0.62 -18.28
N MET A 99 22.16 -1.91 -18.59
CA MET A 99 21.55 -2.97 -17.76
C MET A 99 22.06 -2.99 -16.31
N GLY A 100 23.36 -2.70 -16.09
CA GLY A 100 23.93 -2.63 -14.75
C GLY A 100 23.35 -1.48 -13.92
N TYR A 101 23.15 -0.32 -14.55
CA TYR A 101 22.55 0.85 -13.90
C TYR A 101 21.06 0.64 -13.63
N ALA A 102 20.32 0.09 -14.60
CA ALA A 102 18.92 -0.28 -14.42
C ALA A 102 18.72 -1.31 -13.28
N SER A 103 19.65 -2.26 -13.13
CA SER A 103 19.65 -3.23 -12.03
C SER A 103 19.92 -2.60 -10.66
N ALA A 104 20.79 -1.59 -10.57
CA ALA A 104 21.03 -0.87 -9.32
C ALA A 104 19.76 -0.11 -8.87
N ILE A 105 19.06 0.53 -9.81
CA ILE A 105 17.79 1.23 -9.54
C ILE A 105 16.71 0.24 -9.09
N SER A 106 16.62 -0.93 -9.73
CA SER A 106 15.61 -1.95 -9.38
C SER A 106 15.77 -2.46 -7.95
N VAL A 107 17.02 -2.72 -7.53
CA VAL A 107 17.34 -3.13 -6.15
C VAL A 107 17.02 -2.02 -5.16
N PHE A 108 17.36 -0.77 -5.49
CA PHE A 108 17.03 0.38 -4.65
C PHE A 108 15.51 0.53 -4.47
N LEU A 109 14.74 0.42 -5.55
CA LEU A 109 13.28 0.49 -5.52
C LEU A 109 12.68 -0.67 -4.70
N PHE A 110 13.23 -1.88 -4.85
CA PHE A 110 12.85 -3.03 -4.03
C PHE A 110 13.08 -2.78 -2.53
N LEU A 111 14.22 -2.19 -2.16
CA LEU A 111 14.50 -1.85 -0.75
C LEU A 111 13.51 -0.82 -0.22
N LEU A 112 13.15 0.20 -0.99
CA LEU A 112 12.12 1.18 -0.60
C LEU A 112 10.76 0.50 -0.38
N MET A 113 10.37 -0.40 -1.26
CA MET A 113 9.14 -1.18 -1.11
C MET A 113 9.17 -2.09 0.14
N ALA A 114 10.29 -2.77 0.38
CA ALA A 114 10.46 -3.63 1.55
C ALA A 114 10.42 -2.82 2.86
N ILE A 115 11.09 -1.67 2.90
CA ILE A 115 11.11 -0.78 4.07
C ILE A 115 9.70 -0.22 4.34
N SER A 116 9.01 0.27 3.33
CA SER A 116 7.64 0.78 3.49
C SER A 116 6.67 -0.30 3.99
N ARG A 117 6.76 -1.53 3.45
CA ARG A 117 6.01 -2.69 3.93
C ARG A 117 6.30 -2.99 5.40
N GLU A 118 7.57 -2.94 5.80
CA GLU A 118 7.97 -3.20 7.19
C GLU A 118 7.51 -2.10 8.15
N ILE A 119 7.56 -0.82 7.73
CA ILE A 119 7.02 0.30 8.50
C ILE A 119 5.52 0.11 8.74
N ILE A 120 4.74 -0.20 7.69
CA ILE A 120 3.30 -0.43 7.84
C ILE A 120 3.03 -1.65 8.73
N ALA A 121 3.79 -2.74 8.58
CA ALA A 121 3.68 -3.91 9.44
C ALA A 121 3.89 -3.57 10.91
N ARG A 122 4.91 -2.77 11.22
CA ARG A 122 5.19 -2.31 12.58
C ARG A 122 4.12 -1.38 13.13
N LEU A 123 3.58 -0.48 12.30
CA LEU A 123 2.46 0.39 12.68
C LEU A 123 1.22 -0.43 13.02
N LEU A 124 0.85 -1.38 12.17
CA LEU A 124 -0.32 -2.26 12.41
C LEU A 124 -0.13 -3.19 13.61
N ASN A 125 1.11 -3.60 13.90
CA ASN A 125 1.43 -4.37 15.11
C ASN A 125 1.29 -3.55 16.41
N ARG A 126 1.31 -2.22 16.33
CA ARG A 126 1.07 -1.34 17.49
C ARG A 126 -0.41 -1.04 17.71
N THR A 127 -1.25 -1.23 16.71
CA THR A 127 -2.70 -1.05 16.82
C THR A 127 -3.31 -2.16 17.67
N GLY A 128 -4.02 -1.80 18.74
CA GLY A 128 -4.60 -2.73 19.71
C GLY A 128 -3.77 -3.00 20.98
N LYS A 129 -2.72 -2.22 21.24
CA LYS A 129 -2.04 -2.16 22.55
C LYS A 129 -2.44 -0.91 23.34
#